data_AF-W5WCX8-F1
#
_entry.id   AF-W5WCX8-F1
#
_cell.length_a   1.000
_cell.length_b   1.000
_cell.length_c   1.000
_cell.angle_alpha   90.00
_cell.angle_beta   90.00
_cell.angle_gamma   90.00
#
_symmetry.space_group_name_H-M   'P 1'
#
loop_
_entity.id
_entity.type
_entity.pdbx_description
1 polymer ?
#
loop_
_entity_poly.entity_id
_entity_poly.type
_entity_poly.pdbx_seq_one_letter_code
_entity_poly.pdbx_strand_id
1 'polypeptide(L)'
;MAETGKPVAQVARDLGISAHTLHNWVNADRRNDEDTRSGPLNEDEREELARLRAERARWTKDRAELEMERDVLKRSVVLWVKDAMNQ
;
A
#
# COMPACT_ATOMS: atom_id res chain seq x y z
N MET A 1 10.77 15.36 3.15
CA MET A 1 12.25 15.47 3.06
C MET A 1 12.71 14.27 2.27
N ALA A 2 13.53 14.48 1.24
CA ALA A 2 13.99 13.44 0.33
C ALA A 2 14.47 12.21 1.11
N GLU A 3 14.01 11.03 0.69
CA GLU A 3 14.25 9.71 1.30
C GLU A 3 15.73 9.30 1.37
N THR A 4 16.66 10.17 0.98
CA THR A 4 18.10 9.90 0.95
C THR A 4 18.89 10.55 2.09
N GLY A 5 18.29 11.37 2.95
CA GLY A 5 18.98 12.00 4.10
C GLY A 5 20.14 12.94 3.75
N LYS A 6 20.40 13.18 2.45
CA LYS A 6 21.46 14.07 1.95
C LYS A 6 20.94 15.51 1.82
N PRO A 7 21.76 16.53 2.14
CA PRO A 7 21.39 17.94 1.93
C PRO A 7 21.13 18.24 0.45
N VAL A 8 20.15 19.09 0.14
CA VAL A 8 19.79 19.51 -1.24
C VAL A 8 21.00 20.04 -2.01
N ALA A 9 21.91 20.76 -1.34
CA ALA A 9 23.14 21.26 -1.94
C ALA A 9 24.11 20.15 -2.36
N GLN A 10 24.15 19.03 -1.64
CA GLN A 10 24.96 17.87 -2.02
C GLN A 10 24.38 17.21 -3.26
N VAL A 11 23.06 16.98 -3.27
CA VAL A 11 22.36 16.37 -4.40
C VAL A 11 22.49 17.25 -5.66
N ALA A 12 22.40 18.57 -5.53
CA ALA A 12 22.59 19.48 -6.65
C ALA A 12 24.01 19.38 -7.27
N ARG A 13 25.05 19.27 -6.43
CA ARG A 13 26.43 19.08 -6.89
C ARG A 13 26.63 17.74 -7.59
N ASP A 14 26.10 16.66 -7.01
CA ASP A 14 26.19 15.31 -7.59
C ASP A 14 25.51 15.24 -8.97
N LEU A 15 24.44 16.02 -9.17
CA LEU A 15 23.70 16.11 -10.42
C LEU A 15 24.26 17.16 -11.41
N GLY A 16 25.29 17.92 -11.04
CA GLY A 16 25.87 18.97 -11.88
C GLY A 16 24.94 20.15 -12.17
N ILE A 17 23.93 20.38 -11.32
CA ILE A 17 22.94 21.45 -11.49
C ILE A 17 23.03 22.48 -10.36
N SER A 18 22.45 23.67 -10.58
CA SER A 18 22.38 24.67 -9.51
C SER A 18 21.45 24.21 -8.39
N ALA A 19 21.82 24.50 -7.13
CA ALA A 19 20.98 24.21 -5.98
C ALA A 19 19.63 24.92 -6.03
N HIS A 20 19.58 26.10 -6.67
CA HIS A 20 18.35 26.85 -6.89
C HIS A 20 17.40 26.11 -7.85
N THR A 21 17.93 25.55 -8.94
CA THR A 21 17.17 24.75 -9.91
C THR A 21 16.57 23.52 -9.24
N LEU A 22 17.37 22.78 -8.48
CA LEU A 22 16.89 21.61 -7.75
C LEU A 22 15.84 21.99 -6.71
N HIS A 23 16.03 23.09 -5.99
CA HIS A 23 15.06 23.58 -5.01
C HIS A 23 13.72 23.96 -5.67
N ASN A 24 13.75 24.57 -6.85
CA ASN A 24 12.56 24.89 -7.63
C ASN A 24 11.82 23.63 -8.07
N TRP A 25 12.53 22.60 -8.54
CA TRP A 25 11.91 21.32 -8.90
C TRP A 25 11.29 20.62 -7.70
N VAL A 26 11.99 20.55 -6.55
CA VAL A 26 11.45 19.96 -5.32
C VAL A 26 10.20 20.70 -4.83
N ASN A 27 10.18 22.04 -4.93
CA ASN A 27 9.00 22.81 -4.56
C ASN A 27 7.85 22.66 -5.55
N ALA A 28 8.12 22.57 -6.86
CA ALA A 28 7.11 22.32 -7.87
C ALA A 28 6.48 20.93 -7.71
N ASP A 29 7.32 19.92 -7.48
CA ASP A 29 6.91 18.55 -7.20
C ASP A 29 6.01 18.50 -5.94
N ARG A 30 6.45 19.12 -4.84
CA ARG A 30 5.65 19.20 -3.62
C ARG A 30 4.30 19.89 -3.80
N ARG A 31 4.23 20.97 -4.60
CA ARG A 31 2.97 21.66 -4.89
C ARG A 31 2.02 20.79 -5.72
N ASN A 32 2.55 20.08 -6.71
CA ASN A 32 1.78 19.16 -7.53
C ASN A 32 1.24 17.98 -6.70
N ASP A 33 2.06 17.47 -5.79
CA ASP A 33 1.69 16.42 -4.83
C ASP A 33 0.64 16.90 -3.82
N GLU A 34 0.72 18.17 -3.40
CA GLU A 34 -0.30 18.80 -2.55
C GLU A 34 -1.61 19.01 -3.31
N ASP A 35 -1.60 19.47 -4.56
CA ASP A 35 -2.82 19.61 -5.38
C ASP A 35 -3.49 18.24 -5.64
N THR A 36 -2.70 17.20 -5.89
CA THR A 36 -3.20 15.83 -6.10
C THR A 36 -3.80 15.24 -4.81
N ARG A 37 -3.28 15.62 -3.63
CA ARG A 37 -3.74 15.11 -2.32
C ARG A 37 -4.77 16.00 -1.61
N SER A 38 -4.90 17.27 -2.01
CA SER A 38 -5.68 18.28 -1.28
C SER A 38 -6.96 18.74 -2.00
N GLY A 39 -7.18 18.32 -3.25
CA GLY A 39 -8.43 18.57 -3.96
C GLY A 39 -9.56 17.61 -3.55
N PRO A 40 -10.84 18.04 -3.58
CA PRO A 40 -11.95 17.11 -3.51
C PRO A 40 -11.87 16.14 -4.71
N LEU A 41 -12.00 14.83 -4.46
CA LEU A 41 -12.05 13.83 -5.53
C LEU A 41 -13.13 14.20 -6.56
N ASN A 42 -12.79 14.05 -7.83
CA ASN A 42 -13.77 14.15 -8.91
C ASN A 42 -14.75 12.97 -8.87
N GLU A 43 -15.83 13.01 -9.68
CA GLU A 43 -16.88 11.98 -9.60
C GLU A 43 -16.35 10.58 -9.97
N ASP A 44 -15.56 10.47 -11.04
CA ASP A 44 -14.96 9.20 -11.48
C ASP A 44 -14.04 8.61 -10.39
N GLU A 45 -13.25 9.44 -9.72
CA GLU A 45 -12.40 9.03 -8.59
C GLU A 45 -13.23 8.57 -7.39
N ARG A 46 -14.40 9.16 -7.14
CA ARG A 46 -15.31 8.74 -6.06
C ARG A 46 -15.98 7.43 -6.39
N GLU A 47 -16.42 7.23 -7.63
CA GLU A 47 -17.00 5.98 -8.10
C GLU A 47 -15.99 4.83 -8.01
N GLU A 48 -14.76 5.06 -8.50
CA GLU A 48 -13.71 4.05 -8.41
C GLU A 48 -13.33 3.78 -6.95
N LEU A 49 -13.27 4.81 -6.09
CA LEU A 49 -13.05 4.61 -4.65
C LEU A 49 -14.17 3.79 -4.00
N ALA A 50 -15.42 4.01 -4.38
CA ALA A 50 -16.56 3.22 -3.89
C ALA A 50 -16.46 1.77 -4.35
N ARG A 51 -16.11 1.53 -5.62
CA ARG A 51 -15.87 0.19 -6.19
C ARG A 51 -14.74 -0.53 -5.47
N LEU A 52 -13.59 0.12 -5.29
CA LEU A 52 -12.43 -0.45 -4.59
C LEU A 52 -12.75 -0.78 -3.13
N ARG A 53 -13.54 0.05 -2.45
CA ARG A 53 -14.01 -0.24 -1.09
C ARG A 53 -14.92 -1.47 -1.05
N ALA A 54 -15.82 -1.62 -2.03
CA ALA A 54 -16.68 -2.80 -2.13
C ALA A 54 -15.87 -4.07 -2.41
N GLU A 55 -14.91 -4.00 -3.32
CA GLU A 55 -14.01 -5.12 -3.64
C GLU A 55 -13.16 -5.52 -2.42
N ARG A 56 -12.58 -4.54 -1.71
CA ARG A 56 -11.85 -4.79 -0.47
C ARG A 56 -12.72 -5.46 0.60
N ALA A 57 -13.97 -5.03 0.75
CA ALA A 57 -14.90 -5.64 1.70
C ALA A 57 -15.19 -7.10 1.33
N ARG A 58 -15.42 -7.37 0.04
CA ARG A 58 -15.60 -8.74 -0.49
C ARG A 58 -14.37 -9.62 -0.19
N TRP A 59 -13.18 -9.17 -0.56
CA TRP A 59 -11.95 -9.93 -0.31
C TRP A 59 -11.67 -10.16 1.17
N THR A 60 -12.02 -9.20 2.03
CA THR A 60 -11.87 -9.37 3.48
C THR A 60 -12.76 -10.50 3.99
N LYS A 61 -14.00 -10.59 3.48
CA LYS A 61 -14.93 -11.67 3.80
C LYS A 61 -14.41 -13.02 3.28
N ASP A 62 -14.07 -13.10 1.99
CA ASP A 62 -13.59 -14.34 1.36
C ASP A 62 -12.33 -14.86 2.08
N ARG A 63 -11.42 -13.94 2.46
CA ARG A 63 -10.23 -14.29 3.23
C ARG A 63 -10.56 -14.89 4.59
N ALA A 64 -11.52 -14.31 5.32
CA ALA A 64 -11.93 -14.83 6.62
C ALA A 64 -12.55 -16.23 6.51
N GLU A 65 -13.34 -16.48 5.47
CA GLU A 65 -13.91 -17.81 5.18
C GLU A 65 -12.81 -18.84 4.91
N LEU A 66 -11.85 -18.50 4.03
CA LEU A 66 -10.72 -19.38 3.72
C LEU A 66 -9.83 -19.66 4.95
N GLU A 67 -9.61 -18.67 5.81
CA GLU A 67 -8.86 -18.86 7.05
C GLU A 67 -9.59 -19.83 7.99
N MET A 68 -10.92 -19.74 8.10
CA MET A 68 -11.74 -20.67 8.88
C MET A 68 -11.70 -22.10 8.32
N GLU A 69 -11.88 -22.26 7.00
CA GLU A 69 -11.82 -23.56 6.33
C GLU A 69 -10.46 -24.24 6.53
N ARG A 70 -9.37 -23.49 6.34
CA ARG A 70 -8.01 -23.95 6.60
C ARG A 70 -7.86 -24.45 8.03
N ASP A 71 -8.40 -23.73 9.01
CA ASP A 71 -8.26 -24.09 10.41
C ASP A 71 -9.08 -25.33 10.77
N VAL A 72 -10.25 -25.51 10.16
CA VAL A 72 -11.02 -26.76 10.26
C VAL A 72 -10.21 -27.92 9.68
N LEU A 73 -9.69 -27.77 8.46
CA LEU A 73 -8.90 -28.82 7.80
C LEU A 73 -7.66 -29.19 8.62
N LYS A 74 -6.92 -28.21 9.16
CA LYS A 74 -5.77 -28.46 10.04
C LYS A 74 -6.16 -29.30 11.26
N ARG A 75 -7.27 -28.95 11.94
CA ARG A 75 -7.74 -29.71 13.11
C ARG A 75 -8.16 -31.12 12.73
N SER A 76 -8.89 -31.29 11.62
CA SER A 76 -9.31 -32.60 11.13
C SER A 76 -8.11 -33.50 10.80
N VAL A 77 -7.09 -32.96 10.13
CA VAL A 77 -5.86 -33.71 9.82
C VAL A 77 -5.13 -34.14 11.10
N VAL A 78 -4.99 -33.25 12.09
CA VAL A 78 -4.37 -33.60 13.38
C VAL A 78 -5.13 -34.72 14.08
N LEU A 79 -6.46 -34.66 14.11
CA LEU A 79 -7.29 -35.69 14.72
C LEU A 79 -7.16 -37.03 13.98
N TRP A 80 -7.19 -37.01 12.66
CA TRP A 80 -7.02 -38.20 11.83
C TRP A 80 -5.65 -38.87 12.04
N VAL A 81 -4.57 -38.09 12.06
CA VAL A 81 -3.22 -38.62 12.34
C VAL A 81 -3.16 -39.25 13.73
N LYS A 82 -3.77 -38.61 14.73
CA LYS A 82 -3.80 -39.14 16.11
C LYS A 82 -4.60 -40.44 16.21
N ASP A 83 -5.73 -40.55 15.51
CA ASP A 83 -6.54 -41.76 15.46
C ASP A 83 -5.77 -42.92 14.81
N ALA A 84 -5.11 -42.67 13.67
CA ALA A 84 -4.29 -43.66 12.97
C ALA A 84 -3.08 -44.15 13.79
N MET A 85 -2.53 -43.32 14.70
CA MET A 85 -1.44 -43.72 15.61
C MET A 85 -1.93 -44.48 16.86
N ASN A 86 -3.23 -44.43 17.15
CA ASN A 86 -3.83 -45.07 18.31
C ASN A 86 -4.52 -46.41 17.98
N GLN A 87 -4.49 -46.84 16.71
CA GLN A 87 -4.89 -48.17 16.25
C GLN A 87 -3.68 -49.12 16.21
#